data_AF-A0A539D5A8-F1
#
_entry.id   AF-A0A539D5A8-F1
#
_cell.length_a   1.000
_cell.length_b   1.000
_cell.length_c   1.000
_cell.angle_alpha   90.00
_cell.angle_beta   90.00
_cell.angle_gamma   90.00
#
_symmetry.space_group_name_H-M   'P 1'
#
loop_
_entity.id
_entity.type
_entity.pdbx_description
1 polymer ?
#
loop_
_entity_poly.entity_id
_entity_poly.type
_entity_poly.pdbx_seq_one_letter_code
_entity_poly.pdbx_strand_id
1 'polypeptide(L)'
;MRQGFAARLLQSSEPANWMAWRGAATANDGDRASLAPWRIDGFDGDAEPGDTVSALRCSCPACTGSLNSIREQTILPSEGTAGNGKPIFNWDQAAAQLTRDGYTWSAVQGASVTISYAFRSTEPVTMPEGVGGFVRFNAAQIAAAEAALALWSDVANITFVRVGSGTSGEGAYANNATILFANYTTETDSAAGFAYLPSPGQTAASNAAGDIWIDSTEAYNSAPVFGDYGPQVLAHEIGHAIGLRHPSAYDGGTPTYEANATWWQDSRMFTIMSYFGSGNVGGSLPAFSAGPQMFDIAAAQRLYGANTSTRTGDTVYGFNSNTGRQHYTLTGAASNAVFSIWDGGGNDTLDLSGYATNSEIDLRAESFSSAGPGNNGAPGLY
;
A
#
# COMPACT_ATOMS: atom_id res chain seq x y z
N MET A 1 41.53 -36.51 -20.35
CA MET A 1 42.49 -35.60 -21.02
C MET A 1 42.02 -34.19 -20.76
N ARG A 2 42.85 -33.37 -20.10
CA ARG A 2 42.65 -31.92 -19.94
C ARG A 2 42.52 -31.27 -21.30
N GLN A 3 41.58 -30.33 -21.46
CA GLN A 3 41.69 -28.96 -22.03
C GLN A 3 40.36 -28.25 -21.65
N GLY A 4 40.24 -27.05 -21.09
CA GLY A 4 41.17 -25.94 -20.92
C GLY A 4 40.71 -24.73 -21.75
N PHE A 5 40.23 -23.68 -21.06
CA PHE A 5 40.14 -22.25 -21.45
C PHE A 5 38.90 -21.68 -22.20
N ALA A 6 38.04 -21.00 -21.43
CA ALA A 6 37.84 -19.54 -21.31
C ALA A 6 37.72 -18.58 -22.53
N ALA A 7 36.90 -17.54 -22.26
CA ALA A 7 36.80 -16.18 -22.85
C ALA A 7 35.66 -15.98 -23.87
N ARG A 8 35.03 -14.80 -24.04
CA ARG A 8 35.34 -13.44 -23.57
C ARG A 8 34.09 -12.55 -23.73
N LEU A 9 33.96 -11.52 -22.89
CA LEU A 9 33.06 -10.38 -23.10
C LEU A 9 33.27 -9.75 -24.49
N LEU A 10 32.16 -9.40 -25.15
CA LEU A 10 32.11 -8.21 -25.99
C LEU A 10 31.19 -7.20 -25.30
N GLN A 11 31.86 -6.20 -24.75
CA GLN A 11 31.31 -4.96 -24.22
C GLN A 11 31.03 -4.06 -25.43
N SER A 12 29.81 -3.57 -25.57
CA SER A 12 29.53 -2.37 -26.37
C SER A 12 28.99 -1.27 -25.45
N SER A 13 29.54 -0.08 -25.66
CA SER A 13 29.55 1.14 -24.86
C SER A 13 28.20 1.84 -24.67
N GLU A 14 28.06 2.42 -23.47
CA GLU A 14 27.10 3.38 -22.87
C GLU A 14 26.37 4.44 -23.74
N PRO A 15 25.43 5.26 -23.19
CA PRO A 15 24.67 5.13 -21.92
C PRO A 15 23.15 5.28 -22.10
N ALA A 16 22.36 4.66 -21.21
CA ALA A 16 21.04 5.16 -20.83
C ALA A 16 20.77 4.75 -19.38
N ASN A 17 20.82 5.73 -18.49
CA ASN A 17 20.34 5.64 -17.11
C ASN A 17 18.86 5.28 -17.12
N TRP A 18 18.44 4.14 -16.57
CA TRP A 18 17.17 3.98 -15.82
C TRP A 18 17.29 2.78 -14.86
N MET A 19 17.13 3.09 -13.58
CA MET A 19 17.10 2.20 -12.42
C MET A 19 15.63 2.08 -11.96
N ALA A 20 15.14 0.87 -11.73
CA ALA A 20 14.08 0.60 -10.74
C ALA A 20 14.09 -0.90 -10.38
N TRP A 21 15.03 -1.26 -9.50
CA TRP A 21 14.98 -2.40 -8.59
C TRP A 21 15.77 -1.92 -7.38
N ARG A 22 15.20 -1.90 -6.18
CA ARG A 22 15.99 -1.78 -4.95
C ARG A 22 15.49 -2.77 -3.89
N GLY A 23 15.81 -4.04 -4.12
CA GLY A 23 16.30 -4.87 -3.03
C GLY A 23 17.64 -4.30 -2.54
N ALA A 24 17.84 -4.23 -1.22
CA ALA A 24 19.06 -3.67 -0.64
C ALA A 24 20.25 -4.61 -0.84
N ALA A 25 21.32 -4.12 -1.47
CA ALA A 25 22.66 -4.68 -1.33
C ALA A 25 23.50 -3.70 -0.50
N THR A 26 23.92 -4.14 0.69
CA THR A 26 25.01 -3.50 1.44
C THR A 26 26.31 -3.68 0.67
N ALA A 27 27.08 -2.59 0.51
CA ALA A 27 28.41 -2.64 -0.05
C ALA A 27 29.34 -3.51 0.81
N ASN A 28 29.73 -4.66 0.28
CA ASN A 28 31.09 -5.18 0.38
C ASN A 28 31.36 -6.02 -0.87
N ASP A 29 32.48 -5.72 -1.52
CA ASP A 29 32.93 -6.33 -2.77
C ASP A 29 32.96 -7.86 -2.68
N GLY A 30 32.32 -8.51 -3.65
CA GLY A 30 32.56 -9.90 -4.01
C GLY A 30 31.60 -10.91 -3.41
N ASP A 31 30.37 -11.00 -3.95
CA ASP A 31 29.76 -12.29 -4.31
C ASP A 31 28.48 -12.06 -5.13
N ARG A 32 28.42 -12.67 -6.32
CA ARG A 32 27.25 -12.61 -7.21
C ARG A 32 26.24 -13.68 -6.79
N ALA A 33 25.18 -13.30 -6.07
CA ALA A 33 24.02 -14.17 -5.86
C ALA A 33 23.07 -14.07 -7.08
N SER A 34 22.73 -15.23 -7.65
CA SER A 34 21.76 -15.40 -8.73
C SER A 34 20.32 -15.21 -8.21
N LEU A 35 19.52 -14.37 -8.89
CA LEU A 35 18.09 -14.21 -8.62
C LEU A 35 17.32 -15.47 -9.09
N ALA A 36 16.45 -16.01 -8.23
CA ALA A 36 15.58 -17.15 -8.52
C ALA A 36 14.23 -16.69 -9.12
N PRO A 37 13.58 -17.50 -9.99
CA PRO A 37 12.33 -17.13 -10.65
C PRO A 37 11.08 -17.45 -9.81
N TRP A 38 10.08 -16.58 -9.92
CA TRP A 38 8.69 -16.75 -9.46
C TRP A 38 8.06 -18.04 -10.01
N ARG A 39 7.24 -18.72 -9.20
CA ARG A 39 6.45 -19.89 -9.62
C ARG A 39 4.95 -19.67 -9.51
N ILE A 40 4.23 -20.29 -10.44
CA ILE A 40 2.79 -20.56 -10.36
C ILE A 40 2.70 -22.07 -10.15
N ASP A 41 2.28 -22.53 -8.97
CA ASP A 41 2.09 -23.97 -8.75
C ASP A 41 0.71 -24.39 -9.24
N GLY A 42 0.73 -25.25 -10.27
CA GLY A 42 -0.42 -25.92 -10.86
C GLY A 42 0.04 -26.91 -11.93
N PHE A 43 -0.05 -28.21 -11.61
CA PHE A 43 0.27 -29.41 -12.40
C PHE A 43 1.73 -29.90 -12.36
N ASP A 44 1.96 -30.98 -11.60
CA ASP A 44 3.15 -31.84 -11.67
C ASP A 44 3.14 -32.71 -12.94
N GLY A 45 4.28 -32.77 -13.65
CA GLY A 45 4.54 -33.72 -14.73
C GLY A 45 5.94 -33.57 -15.31
N ASP A 46 6.78 -34.58 -15.12
CA ASP A 46 8.20 -34.65 -15.49
C ASP A 46 8.49 -34.47 -17.00
N ALA A 47 9.61 -33.83 -17.36
CA ALA A 47 10.08 -33.73 -18.75
C ALA A 47 11.60 -34.01 -18.88
N GLU A 48 11.93 -34.98 -19.75
CA GLU A 48 13.28 -35.38 -20.20
C GLU A 48 13.91 -34.39 -21.21
N PRO A 49 15.24 -34.37 -21.40
CA PRO A 49 15.93 -33.27 -22.09
C PRO A 49 16.07 -33.49 -23.62
N GLY A 50 15.48 -32.58 -24.40
CA GLY A 50 15.80 -32.45 -25.83
C GLY A 50 14.69 -31.91 -26.73
N ASP A 51 14.13 -30.73 -26.45
CA ASP A 51 13.28 -30.05 -27.45
C ASP A 51 13.45 -28.53 -27.46
N THR A 52 13.79 -28.00 -28.63
CA THR A 52 13.92 -26.57 -28.91
C THR A 52 12.53 -25.95 -29.15
N VAL A 53 12.21 -24.91 -28.38
CA VAL A 53 11.11 -23.92 -28.57
C VAL A 53 9.94 -24.42 -29.43
N SER A 54 9.08 -25.25 -28.84
CA SER A 54 7.78 -25.60 -29.41
C SER A 54 6.70 -25.27 -28.38
N ALA A 55 5.77 -24.40 -28.78
CA ALA A 55 4.61 -24.05 -27.97
C ALA A 55 3.89 -25.32 -27.47
N LEU A 56 3.69 -25.42 -26.15
CA LEU A 56 2.92 -26.49 -25.55
C LEU A 56 1.48 -26.46 -26.12
N ARG A 57 1.20 -27.31 -27.10
CA ARG A 57 -0.15 -27.54 -27.62
C ARG A 57 -0.82 -28.63 -26.78
N CYS A 58 -1.72 -28.23 -25.90
CA CYS A 58 -2.60 -29.19 -25.22
C CYS A 58 -3.61 -29.74 -26.23
N SER A 59 -3.58 -31.05 -26.50
CA SER A 59 -4.36 -31.71 -27.57
C SER A 59 -5.69 -32.30 -27.07
N CYS A 60 -6.36 -31.63 -26.14
CA CYS A 60 -7.70 -32.02 -25.67
C CYS A 60 -8.79 -31.30 -26.49
N PRO A 61 -9.82 -32.01 -27.01
CA PRO A 61 -10.94 -31.39 -27.74
C PRO A 61 -11.75 -30.34 -26.95
N ALA A 62 -11.54 -30.21 -25.63
CA ALA A 62 -12.18 -29.18 -24.81
C ALA A 62 -11.43 -27.83 -24.79
N CYS A 63 -10.22 -27.75 -25.37
CA CYS A 63 -9.38 -26.55 -25.36
C CYS A 63 -9.48 -25.67 -26.61
N THR A 64 -10.47 -25.87 -27.49
CA THR A 64 -10.67 -25.01 -28.68
C THR A 64 -11.40 -23.69 -28.39
N GLY A 65 -11.50 -23.30 -27.12
CA GLY A 65 -11.96 -21.97 -26.71
C GLY A 65 -10.79 -21.00 -26.58
N SER A 66 -10.42 -20.35 -27.68
CA SER A 66 -9.71 -19.06 -27.73
C SER A 66 -8.49 -18.88 -26.81
N LEU A 67 -7.32 -19.39 -27.23
CA LEU A 67 -6.05 -19.02 -26.60
C LEU A 67 -5.64 -17.60 -27.00
N ASN A 68 -5.61 -16.74 -25.99
CA ASN A 68 -4.58 -15.74 -25.71
C ASN A 68 -4.26 -14.75 -26.85
N SER A 69 -5.08 -13.71 -26.92
CA SER A 69 -4.53 -12.37 -27.12
C SER A 69 -3.48 -12.15 -26.02
N ILE A 70 -2.19 -12.17 -26.38
CA ILE A 70 -1.17 -11.48 -25.59
C ILE A 70 -1.50 -10.01 -25.74
N ARG A 71 -2.45 -9.52 -24.94
CA ARG A 71 -2.69 -8.10 -24.84
C ARG A 71 -1.53 -7.59 -24.03
N GLU A 72 -0.83 -6.60 -24.56
CA GLU A 72 0.14 -5.79 -23.83
C GLU A 72 -0.64 -4.98 -22.78
N GLN A 73 -1.11 -5.67 -21.74
CA GLN A 73 -1.89 -5.14 -20.64
C GLN A 73 -0.90 -4.90 -19.50
N THR A 74 -0.39 -3.68 -19.49
CA THR A 74 -0.24 -2.75 -18.35
C THR A 74 0.77 -1.74 -18.85
N ILE A 75 0.27 -0.61 -19.35
CA ILE A 75 1.11 0.55 -19.62
C ILE A 75 1.65 0.94 -18.24
N LEU A 76 2.96 0.78 -18.02
CA LEU A 76 3.72 1.47 -16.97
C LEU A 76 3.15 2.88 -16.87
N PRO A 77 3.01 3.55 -15.71
CA PRO A 77 2.52 4.92 -15.75
C PRO A 77 3.51 5.79 -16.52
N SER A 78 3.31 5.87 -17.82
CA SER A 78 4.05 6.66 -18.76
C SER A 78 3.41 8.02 -18.63
N GLU A 79 4.24 9.01 -18.32
CA GLU A 79 3.82 10.40 -18.34
C GLU A 79 2.98 10.67 -19.59
N GLY A 80 1.82 11.28 -19.42
CA GLY A 80 0.86 11.38 -20.50
C GLY A 80 -0.40 12.13 -20.13
N THR A 81 -1.44 11.95 -20.92
CA THR A 81 -2.75 12.56 -20.70
C THR A 81 -3.82 11.52 -20.93
N ALA A 82 -4.68 11.34 -19.94
CA ALA A 82 -5.79 10.40 -20.03
C ALA A 82 -6.87 10.90 -20.98
N GLY A 83 -7.81 10.03 -21.37
CA GLY A 83 -8.90 10.38 -22.27
C GLY A 83 -9.81 11.51 -21.77
N ASN A 84 -9.81 11.80 -20.47
CA ASN A 84 -10.52 12.92 -19.85
C ASN A 84 -9.69 14.23 -19.75
N GLY A 85 -8.51 14.27 -20.36
CA GLY A 85 -7.63 15.44 -20.41
C GLY A 85 -6.78 15.66 -19.15
N LYS A 86 -6.95 14.85 -18.09
CA LYS A 86 -6.10 14.96 -16.89
C LYS A 86 -4.72 14.33 -17.16
N PRO A 87 -3.62 14.91 -16.63
CA PRO A 87 -2.29 14.33 -16.76
C PRO A 87 -2.21 12.97 -16.06
N ILE A 88 -1.38 12.08 -16.58
CA ILE A 88 -1.04 10.78 -16.00
C ILE A 88 0.33 10.90 -15.36
N PHE A 89 0.42 10.60 -14.06
CA PHE A 89 1.68 10.67 -13.31
C PHE A 89 2.36 9.31 -13.24
N ASN A 90 3.69 9.29 -13.39
CA ASN A 90 4.51 8.14 -12.98
C ASN A 90 4.65 8.06 -11.45
N TRP A 91 5.33 7.01 -10.96
CA TRP A 91 5.53 6.77 -9.53
C TRP A 91 6.18 7.94 -8.80
N ASP A 92 7.27 8.46 -9.36
CA ASP A 92 8.03 9.55 -8.76
C ASP A 92 7.22 10.85 -8.73
N GLN A 93 6.46 11.13 -9.78
CA GLN A 93 5.57 12.29 -9.86
C GLN A 93 4.42 12.17 -8.85
N ALA A 94 3.78 10.99 -8.75
CA ALA A 94 2.72 10.75 -7.76
C ALA A 94 3.26 10.86 -6.33
N ALA A 95 4.40 10.24 -6.03
CA ALA A 95 5.06 10.34 -4.74
C ALA A 95 5.46 11.79 -4.40
N ALA A 96 6.01 12.54 -5.36
CA ALA A 96 6.31 13.95 -5.18
C ALA A 96 5.05 14.79 -4.96
N GLN A 97 3.95 14.50 -5.66
CA GLN A 97 2.69 15.21 -5.51
C GLN A 97 2.03 14.98 -4.14
N LEU A 98 2.06 13.73 -3.65
CA LEU A 98 1.56 13.37 -2.32
C LEU A 98 2.42 13.98 -1.20
N THR A 99 3.68 14.32 -1.48
CA THR A 99 4.66 14.86 -0.50
C THR A 99 5.08 16.30 -0.79
N ARG A 100 4.31 17.01 -1.63
CA ARG A 100 4.69 18.28 -2.28
C ARG A 100 5.15 19.40 -1.34
N ASP A 101 4.64 19.41 -0.11
CA ASP A 101 4.94 20.46 0.88
C ASP A 101 6.07 20.07 1.85
N GLY A 102 6.63 18.87 1.71
CA GLY A 102 7.80 18.43 2.48
C GLY A 102 7.53 18.20 3.97
N TYR A 103 6.29 17.98 4.39
CA TYR A 103 5.98 17.57 5.76
C TYR A 103 6.57 16.19 6.04
N THR A 104 7.32 16.08 7.14
CA THR A 104 7.97 14.83 7.56
C THR A 104 8.40 14.93 9.01
N TRP A 105 8.55 13.79 9.68
CA TRP A 105 9.20 13.73 10.97
C TRP A 105 10.72 13.81 10.90
N SER A 106 11.31 13.51 9.74
CA SER A 106 12.76 13.47 9.55
C SER A 106 13.27 14.78 8.95
N ALA A 107 14.33 15.35 9.52
CA ALA A 107 15.02 16.50 8.91
C ALA A 107 15.73 16.14 7.59
N VAL A 108 15.93 14.84 7.32
CA VAL A 108 16.61 14.33 6.12
C VAL A 108 15.65 13.43 5.36
N GLN A 109 15.34 13.80 4.12
CA GLN A 109 14.48 13.00 3.24
C GLN A 109 15.08 11.60 3.02
N GLY A 110 14.24 10.57 3.12
CA GLY A 110 14.62 9.18 2.96
C GLY A 110 15.31 8.56 4.18
N ALA A 111 15.49 9.30 5.29
CA ALA A 111 16.07 8.76 6.51
C ALA A 111 15.01 8.09 7.38
N SER A 112 15.41 7.00 8.06
CA SER A 112 14.56 6.29 9.01
C SER A 112 14.18 7.16 10.20
N VAL A 113 13.01 6.92 10.78
CA VAL A 113 12.53 7.64 11.96
C VAL A 113 11.92 6.70 13.00
N THR A 114 12.00 7.07 14.27
CA THR A 114 11.26 6.44 15.37
C THR A 114 10.32 7.44 15.98
N ILE A 115 9.02 7.13 16.01
CA ILE A 115 7.96 8.02 16.48
C ILE A 115 7.13 7.30 17.54
N SER A 116 6.88 7.98 18.65
CA SER A 116 6.02 7.44 19.70
C SER A 116 4.55 7.72 19.39
N TYR A 117 3.66 6.79 19.72
CA TYR A 117 2.21 7.01 19.61
C TYR A 117 1.47 6.51 20.85
N ALA A 118 0.30 7.10 21.11
CA ALA A 118 -0.61 6.62 22.14
C ALA A 118 -2.07 6.92 21.79
N PHE A 119 -2.98 6.26 22.51
CA PHE A 119 -4.40 6.59 22.50
C PHE A 119 -4.67 7.54 23.66
N ARG A 120 -5.20 8.73 23.34
CA ARG A 120 -5.34 9.83 24.29
C ARG A 120 -6.19 9.40 25.50
N SER A 121 -5.67 9.65 26.70
CA SER A 121 -6.31 9.24 27.97
C SER A 121 -7.35 10.25 28.47
N THR A 122 -7.17 11.53 28.19
CA THR A 122 -8.07 12.58 28.68
C THR A 122 -8.31 13.63 27.60
N GLU A 123 -9.45 14.29 27.67
CA GLU A 123 -9.76 15.45 26.83
C GLU A 123 -8.62 16.48 26.93
N PRO A 124 -8.12 17.02 25.80
CA PRO A 124 -7.12 18.07 25.84
C PRO A 124 -7.70 19.36 26.44
N VAL A 125 -6.82 20.21 26.98
CA VAL A 125 -7.22 21.54 27.49
C VAL A 125 -7.89 22.38 26.41
N THR A 126 -7.46 22.21 25.16
CA THR A 126 -8.04 22.86 24.00
C THR A 126 -8.32 21.78 22.96
N MET A 127 -9.60 21.58 22.65
CA MET A 127 -10.01 20.75 21.53
C MET A 127 -9.59 21.40 20.21
N PRO A 128 -9.32 20.60 19.16
CA PRO A 128 -9.15 21.13 17.81
C PRO A 128 -10.32 22.03 17.39
N GLU A 129 -10.04 23.02 16.56
CA GLU A 129 -11.08 23.90 16.03
C GLU A 129 -12.13 23.09 15.26
N GLY A 130 -13.40 23.46 15.41
CA GLY A 130 -14.50 22.82 14.70
C GLY A 130 -14.97 21.48 15.28
N VAL A 131 -14.29 20.89 16.27
CA VAL A 131 -14.72 19.61 16.88
C VAL A 131 -14.82 19.65 18.40
N GLY A 132 -15.58 18.71 18.97
CA GLY A 132 -15.86 18.60 20.39
C GLY A 132 -16.34 17.20 20.80
N GLY A 133 -16.63 17.02 22.09
CA GLY A 133 -17.11 15.75 22.61
C GLY A 133 -16.04 14.66 22.57
N PHE A 134 -14.92 14.90 23.26
CA PHE A 134 -13.83 13.93 23.33
C PHE A 134 -14.33 12.56 23.83
N VAL A 135 -13.94 11.52 23.09
CA VAL A 135 -14.12 10.13 23.49
C VAL A 135 -12.81 9.39 23.29
N ARG A 136 -12.47 8.49 24.23
CA ARG A 136 -11.31 7.60 24.08
C ARG A 136 -11.55 6.60 22.96
N PHE A 137 -10.48 6.19 22.28
CA PHE A 137 -10.54 5.05 21.38
C PHE A 137 -11.00 3.78 22.10
N ASN A 138 -11.89 3.01 21.50
CA ASN A 138 -12.28 1.71 22.03
C ASN A 138 -11.30 0.59 21.58
N ALA A 139 -11.52 -0.63 22.07
CA ALA A 139 -10.64 -1.77 21.79
C ALA A 139 -10.52 -2.12 20.29
N ALA A 140 -11.62 -2.01 19.53
CA ALA A 140 -11.62 -2.29 18.09
C ALA A 140 -10.87 -1.22 17.31
N GLN A 141 -11.04 0.05 17.66
CA GLN A 141 -10.30 1.16 17.08
C GLN A 141 -8.81 1.08 17.37
N ILE A 142 -8.41 0.73 18.60
CA ILE A 142 -7.00 0.49 18.96
C ILE A 142 -6.39 -0.60 18.08
N ALA A 143 -7.08 -1.75 17.96
CA ALA A 143 -6.58 -2.86 17.16
C ALA A 143 -6.45 -2.50 15.67
N ALA A 144 -7.43 -1.78 15.10
CA ALA A 144 -7.38 -1.34 13.72
C ALA A 144 -6.28 -0.30 13.47
N ALA A 145 -6.08 0.65 14.39
CA ALA A 145 -5.02 1.64 14.29
C ALA A 145 -3.62 1.00 14.37
N GLU A 146 -3.40 0.05 15.30
CA GLU A 146 -2.14 -0.69 15.39
C GLU A 146 -1.88 -1.53 14.13
N ALA A 147 -2.91 -2.13 13.54
CA ALA A 147 -2.78 -2.84 12.28
C ALA A 147 -2.36 -1.91 11.13
N ALA A 148 -2.97 -0.72 11.02
CA ALA A 148 -2.61 0.27 10.01
C ALA A 148 -1.18 0.83 10.20
N LEU A 149 -0.78 1.11 11.45
CA LEU A 149 0.58 1.53 11.78
C LEU A 149 1.61 0.46 11.36
N ALA A 150 1.31 -0.82 11.61
CA ALA A 150 2.17 -1.92 11.18
C ALA A 150 2.33 -1.98 9.66
N LEU A 151 1.25 -1.74 8.90
CA LEU A 151 1.31 -1.72 7.43
C LEU A 151 2.15 -0.55 6.89
N TRP A 152 2.10 0.62 7.53
CA TRP A 152 2.99 1.74 7.19
C TRP A 152 4.46 1.45 7.53
N SER A 153 4.73 0.85 8.70
CA SER A 153 6.08 0.40 9.10
C SER A 153 6.64 -0.71 8.21
N ASP A 154 5.77 -1.54 7.63
CA ASP A 154 6.20 -2.60 6.71
C ASP A 154 6.83 -2.02 5.44
N VAL A 155 6.32 -0.88 4.93
CA VAL A 155 6.69 -0.36 3.60
C VAL A 155 7.79 0.71 3.62
N ALA A 156 7.96 1.41 4.75
CA ALA A 156 8.93 2.48 4.91
C ALA A 156 9.67 2.39 6.25
N ASN A 157 10.86 3.00 6.38
CA ASN A 157 11.66 2.93 7.62
C ASN A 157 11.12 3.82 8.75
N ILE A 158 9.87 3.59 9.14
CA ILE A 158 9.20 4.25 10.25
C ILE A 158 9.03 3.22 11.35
N THR A 159 9.56 3.49 12.54
CA THR A 159 9.34 2.66 13.74
C THR A 159 8.33 3.36 14.65
N PHE A 160 7.13 2.80 14.78
CA PHE A 160 6.13 3.30 15.73
C PHE A 160 6.30 2.62 17.10
N VAL A 161 6.49 3.42 18.15
CA VAL A 161 6.68 2.94 19.52
C VAL A 161 5.47 3.32 20.38
N ARG A 162 4.73 2.32 20.84
CA ARG A 162 3.54 2.56 21.64
C ARG A 162 3.90 3.02 23.06
N VAL A 163 3.24 4.09 23.53
CA VAL A 163 3.22 4.49 24.93
C VAL A 163 1.89 4.04 25.53
N GLY A 164 1.94 2.95 26.30
CA GLY A 164 0.77 2.22 26.78
C GLY A 164 0.79 0.75 26.33
N SER A 165 -0.20 -0.03 26.73
CA SER A 165 -0.28 -1.45 26.39
C SER A 165 -1.72 -1.99 26.44
N GLY A 166 -2.01 -3.02 25.64
CA GLY A 166 -3.33 -3.66 25.58
C GLY A 166 -4.38 -2.83 24.82
N THR A 167 -5.61 -3.31 24.75
CA THR A 167 -6.71 -2.65 24.03
C THR A 167 -7.82 -2.15 24.98
N SER A 168 -7.63 -2.29 26.28
CA SER A 168 -8.64 -1.97 27.30
C SER A 168 -8.00 -1.62 28.65
N GLY A 169 -8.76 -0.93 29.51
CA GLY A 169 -8.29 -0.46 30.82
C GLY A 169 -7.39 0.76 30.72
N GLU A 170 -7.05 1.39 31.85
CA GLU A 170 -6.28 2.64 31.86
C GLU A 170 -4.88 2.51 31.24
N GLY A 171 -4.27 1.32 31.31
CA GLY A 171 -2.95 1.07 30.71
C GLY A 171 -2.93 1.17 29.18
N ALA A 172 -4.09 1.11 28.51
CA ALA A 172 -4.18 1.26 27.05
C ALA A 172 -3.98 2.69 26.56
N TYR A 173 -4.07 3.67 27.47
CA TYR A 173 -4.11 5.10 27.16
C TYR A 173 -2.92 5.85 27.76
N ALA A 174 -2.48 6.88 27.05
CA ALA A 174 -1.46 7.81 27.53
C ALA A 174 -1.61 9.17 26.83
N ASN A 175 -1.02 10.21 27.43
CA ASN A 175 -1.02 11.57 26.88
C ASN A 175 0.39 12.08 26.54
N ASN A 176 1.41 11.23 26.67
CA ASN A 176 2.82 11.58 26.55
C ASN A 176 3.48 10.85 25.37
N ALA A 177 2.88 10.97 24.18
CA ALA A 177 3.42 10.45 22.93
C ALA A 177 3.44 11.55 21.87
N THR A 178 4.19 11.33 20.78
CA THR A 178 4.31 12.26 19.66
C THR A 178 3.03 12.32 18.84
N ILE A 179 2.43 11.16 18.56
CA ILE A 179 1.13 11.04 17.89
C ILE A 179 0.09 10.61 18.92
N LEU A 180 -0.99 11.38 19.09
CA LEU A 180 -2.12 11.00 19.93
C LEU A 180 -3.37 10.75 19.08
N PHE A 181 -3.91 9.54 19.21
CA PHE A 181 -5.19 9.15 18.63
C PHE A 181 -6.34 9.49 19.58
N ALA A 182 -7.38 10.15 19.08
CA ALA A 182 -8.56 10.51 19.85
C ALA A 182 -9.83 10.48 18.99
N ASN A 183 -11.00 10.33 19.62
CA ASN A 183 -12.27 10.53 18.93
C ASN A 183 -12.88 11.88 19.28
N TYR A 184 -13.71 12.38 18.37
CA TYR A 184 -14.71 13.42 18.63
C TYR A 184 -16.12 12.89 18.34
N THR A 185 -17.15 13.61 18.80
CA THR A 185 -18.56 13.29 18.54
C THR A 185 -19.38 14.45 18.01
N THR A 186 -18.78 15.63 17.88
CA THR A 186 -19.43 16.82 17.30
C THR A 186 -18.45 17.51 16.38
N GLU A 187 -18.92 17.97 15.23
CA GLU A 187 -18.11 18.66 14.25
C GLU A 187 -18.89 19.73 13.46
N THR A 188 -18.16 20.59 12.75
CA THR A 188 -18.74 21.60 11.84
C THR A 188 -18.61 21.27 10.35
N ASP A 189 -17.68 20.38 9.97
CA ASP A 189 -17.18 20.29 8.58
C ASP A 189 -17.45 18.94 7.88
N SER A 190 -18.14 18.00 8.54
CA SER A 190 -18.56 16.69 7.99
C SER A 190 -17.40 15.81 7.49
N ALA A 191 -16.37 15.64 8.31
CA ALA A 191 -15.21 14.80 8.07
C ALA A 191 -15.29 13.49 8.85
N ALA A 192 -14.92 12.36 8.22
CA ALA A 192 -14.82 11.07 8.90
C ALA A 192 -13.63 11.01 9.89
N GLY A 193 -12.68 11.92 9.75
CA GLY A 193 -11.49 12.06 10.56
C GLY A 193 -10.59 13.16 10.00
N PHE A 194 -9.56 13.52 10.76
CA PHE A 194 -8.49 14.39 10.31
C PHE A 194 -7.22 14.12 11.11
N ALA A 195 -6.08 14.53 10.55
CA ALA A 195 -4.81 14.54 11.25
C ALA A 195 -4.02 15.80 10.95
N TYR A 196 -3.15 16.17 11.89
CA TYR A 196 -2.19 17.24 11.67
C TYR A 196 -0.94 16.70 10.98
N LEU A 197 -0.46 17.41 9.95
CA LEU A 197 0.78 17.06 9.26
C LEU A 197 1.99 17.17 10.21
N PRO A 198 3.02 16.32 10.02
CA PRO A 198 4.20 16.31 10.87
C PRO A 198 5.18 17.43 10.53
N SER A 199 6.06 17.74 11.47
CA SER A 199 7.17 18.67 11.25
C SER A 199 8.42 18.21 12.00
N PRO A 200 9.62 18.35 11.41
CA PRO A 200 10.86 17.96 12.09
C PRO A 200 11.02 18.71 13.42
N GLY A 201 11.26 17.96 14.49
CA GLY A 201 11.47 18.51 15.83
C GLY A 201 10.19 18.85 16.61
N GLN A 202 9.00 18.74 16.01
CA GLN A 202 7.72 18.93 16.72
C GLN A 202 7.21 17.63 17.38
N THR A 203 8.08 16.88 18.06
CA THR A 203 7.77 15.53 18.55
C THR A 203 7.28 15.46 20.00
N ALA A 204 7.26 16.60 20.71
CA ALA A 204 6.75 16.67 22.08
C ALA A 204 5.21 16.52 22.10
N ALA A 205 4.69 15.85 23.13
CA ALA A 205 3.26 15.56 23.29
C ALA A 205 2.35 16.80 23.47
N SER A 206 2.93 17.98 23.64
CA SER A 206 2.22 19.26 23.65
C SER A 206 2.01 19.86 22.25
N ASN A 207 2.68 19.33 21.23
CA ASN A 207 2.45 19.73 19.84
C ASN A 207 1.26 18.95 19.30
N ALA A 208 0.44 19.59 18.46
CA ALA A 208 -0.63 18.91 17.75
C ALA A 208 -0.15 18.16 16.51
N ALA A 209 1.07 18.42 16.03
CA ALA A 209 1.63 17.76 14.83
C ALA A 209 1.53 16.24 14.96
N GLY A 210 0.94 15.58 13.96
CA GLY A 210 0.72 14.14 13.97
C GLY A 210 -0.50 13.64 14.73
N ASP A 211 -1.16 14.45 15.57
CA ASP A 211 -2.36 14.00 16.27
C ASP A 211 -3.47 13.65 15.28
N ILE A 212 -4.17 12.55 15.58
CA ILE A 212 -5.21 11.95 14.74
C ILE A 212 -6.54 11.99 15.51
N TRP A 213 -7.56 12.50 14.84
CA TRP A 213 -8.90 12.67 15.37
C TRP A 213 -9.91 11.98 14.46
N ILE A 214 -10.69 11.07 15.01
CA ILE A 214 -11.67 10.27 14.25
C ILE A 214 -13.08 10.61 14.71
N ASP A 215 -14.01 10.77 13.76
CA ASP A 215 -15.42 10.91 14.10
C ASP A 215 -15.97 9.56 14.59
N SER A 216 -16.32 9.49 15.87
CA SER A 216 -16.89 8.29 16.48
C SER A 216 -18.42 8.19 16.37
N THR A 217 -19.09 9.18 15.78
CA THR A 217 -20.53 9.09 15.50
C THR A 217 -20.83 8.17 14.32
N GLU A 218 -19.86 7.98 13.43
CA GLU A 218 -19.95 7.09 12.29
C GLU A 218 -19.77 5.62 12.69
N ALA A 219 -20.68 4.76 12.23
CA ALA A 219 -20.71 3.35 12.62
C ALA A 219 -19.44 2.59 12.15
N TYR A 220 -18.95 2.90 10.95
CA TYR A 220 -17.74 2.29 10.40
C TYR A 220 -16.47 2.70 11.16
N ASN A 221 -16.47 3.88 11.81
CA ASN A 221 -15.34 4.35 12.63
C ASN A 221 -15.40 3.84 14.06
N SER A 222 -16.60 3.75 14.65
CA SER A 222 -16.79 3.27 16.02
C SER A 222 -16.68 1.75 16.14
N ALA A 223 -16.98 1.01 15.06
CA ALA A 223 -16.82 -0.44 14.97
C ALA A 223 -16.09 -0.83 13.67
N PRO A 224 -14.77 -0.55 13.55
CA PRO A 224 -14.03 -0.75 12.31
C PRO A 224 -13.94 -2.23 11.94
N VAL A 225 -14.36 -2.56 10.71
CA VAL A 225 -14.31 -3.91 10.13
C VAL A 225 -13.38 -3.88 8.91
N PHE A 226 -12.44 -4.82 8.87
CA PHE A 226 -11.50 -4.93 7.76
C PHE A 226 -12.22 -5.08 6.41
N GLY A 227 -11.77 -4.32 5.40
CA GLY A 227 -12.40 -4.24 4.08
C GLY A 227 -13.51 -3.21 3.95
N ASP A 228 -13.97 -2.63 5.07
CA ASP A 228 -14.90 -1.51 5.11
C ASP A 228 -14.16 -0.16 5.25
N TYR A 229 -14.89 0.94 5.25
CA TYR A 229 -14.34 2.29 5.17
C TYR A 229 -13.53 2.71 6.41
N GLY A 230 -13.94 2.33 7.62
CA GLY A 230 -13.29 2.76 8.87
C GLY A 230 -11.79 2.47 8.97
N PRO A 231 -11.33 1.23 8.70
CA PRO A 231 -9.89 0.94 8.63
C PRO A 231 -9.15 1.74 7.55
N GLN A 232 -9.78 2.06 6.43
CA GLN A 232 -9.19 2.95 5.43
C GLN A 232 -9.03 4.37 5.98
N VAL A 233 -10.02 4.90 6.70
CA VAL A 233 -9.93 6.22 7.36
C VAL A 233 -8.75 6.24 8.33
N LEU A 234 -8.58 5.24 9.17
CA LEU A 234 -7.42 5.16 10.08
C LEU A 234 -6.08 5.14 9.31
N ALA A 235 -5.98 4.31 8.27
CA ALA A 235 -4.76 4.25 7.45
C ALA A 235 -4.48 5.57 6.71
N HIS A 236 -5.52 6.26 6.26
CA HIS A 236 -5.49 7.58 5.61
C HIS A 236 -5.00 8.66 6.58
N GLU A 237 -5.58 8.75 7.78
CA GLU A 237 -5.17 9.74 8.78
C GLU A 237 -3.74 9.50 9.28
N ILE A 238 -3.32 8.24 9.38
CA ILE A 238 -1.91 7.91 9.63
C ILE A 238 -1.02 8.41 8.47
N GLY A 239 -1.47 8.26 7.23
CA GLY A 239 -0.81 8.82 6.04
C GLY A 239 -0.56 10.33 6.18
N HIS A 240 -1.56 11.09 6.62
CA HIS A 240 -1.41 12.50 6.97
C HIS A 240 -0.43 12.72 8.12
N ALA A 241 -0.55 11.97 9.22
CA ALA A 241 0.34 12.08 10.38
C ALA A 241 1.81 11.74 10.06
N ILE A 242 2.09 11.07 8.94
CA ILE A 242 3.44 10.82 8.43
C ILE A 242 3.82 11.69 7.22
N GLY A 243 2.96 12.61 6.79
CA GLY A 243 3.32 13.68 5.85
C GLY A 243 2.77 13.56 4.43
N LEU A 244 1.91 12.58 4.15
CA LEU A 244 1.21 12.50 2.88
C LEU A 244 0.05 13.50 2.86
N ARG A 245 -0.24 14.05 1.70
CA ARG A 245 -1.39 14.91 1.45
C ARG A 245 -2.41 14.21 0.57
N HIS A 246 -3.61 14.79 0.52
CA HIS A 246 -4.53 14.50 -0.58
C HIS A 246 -3.81 14.71 -1.93
N PRO A 247 -4.09 13.85 -2.92
CA PRO A 247 -3.52 13.92 -4.27
C PRO A 247 -3.67 15.28 -4.96
N SER A 248 -4.74 16.01 -4.66
CA SER A 248 -5.04 17.34 -5.21
C SER A 248 -5.44 18.32 -4.09
N ALA A 249 -5.70 19.58 -4.42
CA ALA A 249 -6.11 20.60 -3.45
C ALA A 249 -7.63 20.52 -3.18
N TYR A 250 -8.03 19.58 -2.33
CA TYR A 250 -9.35 19.48 -1.75
C TYR A 250 -9.21 18.99 -0.31
N ASP A 251 -10.12 19.41 0.57
CA ASP A 251 -10.19 19.00 1.97
C ASP A 251 -11.67 19.08 2.41
N GLY A 252 -12.17 18.04 3.10
CA GLY A 252 -13.55 18.02 3.62
C GLY A 252 -14.65 18.21 2.57
N GLY A 253 -15.91 18.35 3.03
CA GLY A 253 -17.05 18.68 2.17
C GLY A 253 -17.37 17.64 1.09
N THR A 254 -17.77 18.10 -0.10
CA THR A 254 -18.26 17.24 -1.19
C THR A 254 -17.50 17.45 -2.52
N PRO A 255 -16.16 17.25 -2.57
CA PRO A 255 -15.40 17.37 -3.81
C PRO A 255 -15.82 16.30 -4.83
N THR A 256 -15.72 16.62 -6.12
CA THR A 256 -15.95 15.65 -7.20
C THR A 256 -14.68 15.42 -8.00
N TYR A 257 -14.53 14.23 -8.56
CA TYR A 257 -13.35 13.88 -9.35
C TYR A 257 -13.18 14.81 -10.56
N GLU A 258 -14.28 15.11 -11.26
CA GLU A 258 -14.27 15.96 -12.45
C GLU A 258 -13.74 17.35 -12.12
N ALA A 259 -14.21 17.96 -11.01
CA ALA A 259 -13.91 19.33 -10.65
C ALA A 259 -12.59 19.48 -9.87
N ASN A 260 -12.25 18.51 -9.01
CA ASN A 260 -11.21 18.68 -7.99
C ASN A 260 -9.96 17.82 -8.20
N ALA A 261 -10.05 16.68 -8.90
CA ALA A 261 -8.85 15.90 -9.24
C ALA A 261 -8.02 16.64 -10.29
N THR A 262 -6.74 16.89 -10.02
CA THR A 262 -5.84 17.57 -10.98
C THR A 262 -5.07 16.61 -11.88
N TRP A 263 -5.11 15.32 -11.59
CA TRP A 263 -4.43 14.26 -12.33
C TRP A 263 -5.27 12.98 -12.35
N TRP A 264 -5.05 12.13 -13.35
CA TRP A 264 -5.96 11.04 -13.66
C TRP A 264 -6.04 10.01 -12.53
N GLN A 265 -4.90 9.59 -11.98
CA GLN A 265 -4.83 8.56 -10.93
C GLN A 265 -5.10 9.06 -9.50
N ASP A 266 -5.67 10.25 -9.34
CA ASP A 266 -6.29 10.68 -8.07
C ASP A 266 -7.54 9.82 -7.81
N SER A 267 -7.29 8.61 -7.29
CA SER A 267 -8.32 7.61 -7.02
C SER A 267 -7.83 6.61 -5.98
N ARG A 268 -8.77 6.07 -5.20
CA ARG A 268 -8.57 5.00 -4.21
C ARG A 268 -7.97 3.72 -4.80
N MET A 269 -7.98 3.57 -6.13
CA MET A 269 -7.26 2.50 -6.83
C MET A 269 -5.75 2.61 -6.64
N PHE A 270 -5.21 3.82 -6.55
CA PHE A 270 -3.77 4.05 -6.53
C PHE A 270 -3.25 4.56 -5.18
N THR A 271 -4.09 5.26 -4.41
CA THR A 271 -3.73 5.88 -3.14
C THR A 271 -4.93 5.95 -2.21
N ILE A 272 -4.78 5.51 -0.96
CA ILE A 272 -5.80 5.68 0.07
C ILE A 272 -6.01 7.15 0.45
N MET A 273 -5.10 8.05 0.05
CA MET A 273 -5.22 9.50 0.25
C MET A 273 -6.27 10.14 -0.66
N SER A 274 -6.82 9.42 -1.65
CA SER A 274 -7.83 9.98 -2.55
C SER A 274 -9.26 9.86 -1.98
N TYR A 275 -10.08 10.88 -2.23
CA TYR A 275 -11.53 10.83 -1.95
C TYR A 275 -12.33 10.11 -3.04
N PHE A 276 -11.72 9.85 -4.20
CA PHE A 276 -12.44 9.41 -5.38
C PHE A 276 -12.37 7.90 -5.58
N GLY A 277 -13.50 7.26 -5.88
CA GLY A 277 -13.57 5.83 -6.15
C GLY A 277 -12.80 5.41 -7.40
N SER A 278 -12.50 4.11 -7.50
CA SER A 278 -11.79 3.48 -8.62
C SER A 278 -12.53 3.56 -9.96
N GLY A 279 -13.87 3.70 -9.95
CA GLY A 279 -14.67 3.86 -11.16
C GLY A 279 -14.29 5.08 -12.01
N ASN A 280 -13.77 6.15 -11.41
CA ASN A 280 -13.32 7.36 -12.13
C ASN A 280 -12.15 7.11 -13.08
N VAL A 281 -11.40 6.03 -12.82
CA VAL A 281 -10.20 5.63 -13.56
C VAL A 281 -10.40 4.28 -14.26
N GLY A 282 -11.65 3.84 -14.42
CA GLY A 282 -11.99 2.57 -15.07
C GLY A 282 -11.68 1.33 -14.25
N GLY A 283 -11.35 1.48 -12.97
CA GLY A 283 -11.17 0.38 -12.02
C GLY A 283 -12.47 -0.02 -11.32
N SER A 284 -12.43 -1.16 -10.63
CA SER A 284 -13.59 -1.69 -9.89
C SER A 284 -13.16 -2.33 -8.57
N LEU A 285 -12.68 -1.50 -7.64
CA LEU A 285 -12.32 -1.98 -6.30
C LEU A 285 -13.58 -2.52 -5.56
N PRO A 286 -13.57 -3.79 -5.11
CA PRO A 286 -14.73 -4.42 -4.48
C PRO A 286 -14.84 -4.11 -2.97
N ALA A 287 -13.84 -3.45 -2.40
CA ALA A 287 -13.74 -3.11 -0.97
C ALA A 287 -12.80 -1.92 -0.76
N PHE A 288 -12.72 -1.44 0.49
CA PHE A 288 -11.76 -0.41 0.88
C PHE A 288 -10.43 -1.05 1.34
N SER A 289 -9.31 -0.44 0.95
CA SER A 289 -7.98 -0.83 1.44
C SER A 289 -7.75 -0.33 2.85
N ALA A 290 -7.42 -1.22 3.78
CA ALA A 290 -7.01 -0.88 5.14
C ALA A 290 -5.50 -0.58 5.29
N GLY A 291 -4.76 -0.55 4.17
CA GLY A 291 -3.31 -0.31 4.13
C GLY A 291 -2.89 0.57 2.95
N PRO A 292 -1.62 0.97 2.90
CA PRO A 292 -1.09 1.81 1.83
C PRO A 292 -1.22 1.11 0.47
N GLN A 293 -1.69 1.85 -0.52
CA GLN A 293 -1.70 1.46 -1.93
C GLN A 293 -0.41 1.93 -2.62
N MET A 294 -0.27 1.60 -3.89
CA MET A 294 1.00 1.71 -4.60
C MET A 294 1.65 3.10 -4.57
N PHE A 295 0.88 4.19 -4.73
CA PHE A 295 1.45 5.54 -4.60
C PHE A 295 1.69 5.97 -3.16
N ASP A 296 0.96 5.41 -2.20
CA ASP A 296 1.19 5.63 -0.77
C ASP A 296 2.54 5.06 -0.36
N ILE A 297 2.85 3.85 -0.84
CA ILE A 297 4.14 3.19 -0.65
C ILE A 297 5.26 4.06 -1.21
N ALA A 298 5.16 4.48 -2.48
CA ALA A 298 6.17 5.33 -3.10
C ALA A 298 6.36 6.67 -2.35
N ALA A 299 5.27 7.29 -1.88
CA ALA A 299 5.31 8.53 -1.10
C ALA A 299 5.98 8.34 0.28
N ALA A 300 5.61 7.30 1.03
CA ALA A 300 6.23 7.03 2.33
C ALA A 300 7.73 6.66 2.19
N GLN A 301 8.08 5.89 1.16
CA GLN A 301 9.48 5.56 0.87
C GLN A 301 10.30 6.78 0.43
N ARG A 302 9.67 7.73 -0.29
CA ARG A 302 10.28 9.03 -0.59
C ARG A 302 10.61 9.81 0.68
N LEU A 303 9.73 9.80 1.69
CA LEU A 303 9.95 10.52 2.95
C LEU A 303 10.92 9.81 3.90
N TYR A 304 10.86 8.49 4.02
CA TYR A 304 11.52 7.73 5.10
C TYR A 304 12.43 6.59 4.63
N GLY A 305 12.53 6.37 3.32
CA GLY A 305 13.27 5.27 2.72
C GLY A 305 12.50 3.95 2.79
N ALA A 306 12.80 3.05 1.85
CA ALA A 306 12.19 1.73 1.78
C ALA A 306 12.65 0.80 2.91
N ASN A 307 11.71 0.09 3.54
CA ASN A 307 12.01 -0.93 4.53
C ASN A 307 12.27 -2.28 3.85
N THR A 308 13.53 -2.51 3.48
CA THR A 308 13.98 -3.74 2.82
C THR A 308 14.18 -4.92 3.77
N SER A 309 13.92 -4.74 5.06
CA SER A 309 13.97 -5.84 6.05
C SER A 309 12.64 -6.58 6.20
N THR A 310 11.56 -6.02 5.66
CA THR A 310 10.22 -6.60 5.69
C THR A 310 10.16 -7.85 4.84
N ARG A 311 9.72 -8.98 5.43
CA ARG A 311 9.36 -10.22 4.71
C ARG A 311 10.46 -10.82 3.82
N THR A 312 11.73 -10.67 4.18
CA THR A 312 12.92 -11.15 3.41
C THR A 312 13.06 -12.67 3.16
N GLY A 313 12.07 -13.49 3.53
CA GLY A 313 12.03 -14.92 3.25
C GLY A 313 10.82 -15.27 2.38
N ASP A 314 10.66 -16.53 2.01
CA ASP A 314 9.58 -16.96 1.10
C ASP A 314 8.19 -16.64 1.69
N THR A 315 7.49 -15.71 1.02
CA THR A 315 6.21 -15.20 1.49
C THR A 315 5.06 -15.61 0.58
N VAL A 316 3.97 -16.11 1.18
CA VAL A 316 2.70 -16.35 0.50
C VAL A 316 1.73 -15.23 0.83
N TYR A 317 1.24 -14.56 -0.21
CA TYR A 317 0.18 -13.54 -0.16
C TYR A 317 -1.13 -14.15 -0.65
N GLY A 318 -2.27 -13.72 -0.11
CA GLY A 318 -3.58 -14.22 -0.51
C GLY A 318 -4.07 -15.38 0.35
N PHE A 319 -4.54 -16.46 -0.28
CA PHE A 319 -4.87 -17.70 0.42
C PHE A 319 -3.61 -18.33 1.02
N ASN A 320 -3.76 -19.11 2.09
CA ASN A 320 -2.62 -19.77 2.77
C ASN A 320 -1.51 -18.80 3.22
N SER A 321 -1.82 -17.52 3.39
CA SER A 321 -0.81 -16.49 3.63
C SER A 321 -0.04 -16.70 4.93
N ASN A 322 1.28 -16.51 4.86
CA ASN A 322 2.20 -16.52 6.00
C ASN A 322 2.67 -15.10 6.40
N THR A 323 2.07 -14.05 5.84
CA THR A 323 2.49 -12.65 6.05
C THR A 323 2.29 -12.17 7.50
N GLY A 324 1.40 -12.81 8.26
CA GLY A 324 0.98 -12.32 9.57
C GLY A 324 0.22 -10.98 9.52
N ARG A 325 -0.28 -10.59 8.34
CA ARG A 325 -1.04 -9.36 8.12
C ARG A 325 -2.42 -9.71 7.57
N GLN A 326 -3.49 -9.35 8.29
CA GLN A 326 -4.86 -9.49 7.78
C GLN A 326 -5.03 -8.80 6.42
N HIS A 327 -4.29 -7.72 6.17
CA HIS A 327 -4.29 -7.00 4.89
C HIS A 327 -3.99 -7.87 3.67
N TYR A 328 -3.16 -8.89 3.83
CA TYR A 328 -2.72 -9.78 2.76
C TYR A 328 -3.33 -11.19 2.86
N THR A 329 -4.22 -11.45 3.82
CA THR A 329 -4.80 -12.78 4.04
C THR A 329 -6.21 -12.88 3.44
N LEU A 330 -6.40 -13.83 2.53
CA LEU A 330 -7.71 -14.23 2.01
C LEU A 330 -8.16 -15.51 2.72
N THR A 331 -9.39 -15.52 3.23
CA THR A 331 -9.90 -16.59 4.11
C THR A 331 -11.05 -17.38 3.52
N GLY A 332 -11.63 -16.94 2.40
CA GLY A 332 -12.65 -17.68 1.67
C GLY A 332 -12.96 -17.07 0.31
N ALA A 333 -13.77 -17.77 -0.49
CA ALA A 333 -14.13 -17.36 -1.84
C ALA A 333 -14.84 -15.98 -1.92
N ALA A 334 -15.41 -15.51 -0.80
CA ALA A 334 -16.05 -14.20 -0.68
C ALA A 334 -15.10 -13.08 -0.20
N SER A 335 -13.84 -13.40 0.14
CA SER A 335 -12.86 -12.38 0.53
C SER A 335 -12.56 -11.48 -0.68
N ASN A 336 -12.46 -10.17 -0.45
CA ASN A 336 -12.05 -9.20 -1.47
C ASN A 336 -10.54 -8.99 -1.43
N ALA A 337 -9.85 -9.20 -2.56
CA ALA A 337 -8.44 -8.91 -2.69
C ALA A 337 -8.23 -7.43 -3.03
N VAL A 338 -7.85 -6.62 -2.03
CA VAL A 338 -7.54 -5.19 -2.19
C VAL A 338 -6.31 -4.85 -1.36
N PHE A 339 -5.13 -4.97 -1.96
CA PHE A 339 -3.85 -4.67 -1.32
C PHE A 339 -2.75 -4.42 -2.36
N SER A 340 -1.77 -3.61 -1.99
CA SER A 340 -0.51 -3.46 -2.73
C SER A 340 0.59 -4.22 -1.98
N ILE A 341 1.32 -5.09 -2.69
CA ILE A 341 2.36 -5.93 -2.09
C ILE A 341 3.66 -5.13 -1.98
N TRP A 342 4.24 -5.10 -0.79
CA TRP A 342 5.63 -4.73 -0.56
C TRP A 342 6.37 -5.94 -0.01
N ASP A 343 7.50 -6.30 -0.59
CA ASP A 343 8.33 -7.41 -0.13
C ASP A 343 9.81 -7.02 -0.23
N GLY A 344 10.59 -7.34 0.82
CA GLY A 344 12.02 -7.05 0.91
C GLY A 344 12.91 -8.08 0.20
N GLY A 345 12.36 -9.24 -0.18
CA GLY A 345 13.03 -10.29 -0.93
C GLY A 345 12.60 -11.70 -0.50
N GLY A 346 12.98 -12.72 -1.26
CA GLY A 346 12.53 -14.09 -1.02
C GLY A 346 12.11 -14.74 -2.34
N ASN A 347 11.58 -15.96 -2.27
CA ASN A 347 10.82 -16.55 -3.37
C ASN A 347 9.32 -16.58 -3.01
N ASP A 348 8.61 -15.58 -3.49
CA ASP A 348 7.25 -15.27 -3.03
C ASP A 348 6.17 -15.82 -3.95
N THR A 349 4.97 -15.95 -3.42
CA THR A 349 3.80 -16.49 -4.13
C THR A 349 2.58 -15.62 -3.88
N LEU A 350 1.87 -15.24 -4.95
CA LEU A 350 0.51 -14.73 -4.87
C LEU A 350 -0.46 -15.90 -5.06
N ASP A 351 -1.05 -16.37 -3.96
CA ASP A 351 -1.98 -17.49 -3.95
C ASP A 351 -3.43 -16.98 -4.02
N LEU A 352 -4.05 -17.22 -5.18
CA LEU A 352 -5.46 -16.89 -5.46
C LEU A 352 -6.32 -18.17 -5.62
N SER A 353 -5.82 -19.32 -5.17
CA SER A 353 -6.40 -20.65 -5.41
C SER A 353 -7.82 -20.85 -4.89
N GLY A 354 -8.24 -20.07 -3.88
CA GLY A 354 -9.58 -20.14 -3.31
C GLY A 354 -10.66 -19.40 -4.11
N TYR A 355 -10.30 -18.73 -5.21
CA TYR A 355 -11.26 -18.11 -6.11
C TYR A 355 -11.68 -19.05 -7.24
N ALA A 356 -12.99 -19.06 -7.53
CA ALA A 356 -13.57 -19.79 -8.67
C ALA A 356 -13.81 -18.88 -9.89
N THR A 357 -13.67 -17.56 -9.71
CA THR A 357 -13.79 -16.55 -10.78
C THR A 357 -12.49 -16.42 -11.55
N ASN A 358 -12.58 -15.97 -12.80
CA ASN A 358 -11.39 -15.69 -13.60
C ASN A 358 -10.53 -14.62 -12.91
N SER A 359 -9.23 -14.85 -12.90
CA SER A 359 -8.24 -13.88 -12.40
C SER A 359 -7.27 -13.51 -13.53
N GLU A 360 -6.88 -12.25 -13.61
CA GLU A 360 -5.78 -11.77 -14.45
C GLU A 360 -4.61 -11.42 -13.52
N ILE A 361 -3.50 -12.14 -13.64
CA ILE A 361 -2.34 -11.97 -12.75
C ILE A 361 -1.18 -11.41 -13.55
N ASP A 362 -0.62 -10.29 -13.08
CA ASP A 362 0.59 -9.69 -13.59
C ASP A 362 1.61 -9.55 -12.46
N LEU A 363 2.69 -10.32 -12.55
CA LEU A 363 3.76 -10.39 -11.53
C LEU A 363 4.89 -9.39 -11.81
N ARG A 364 4.75 -8.52 -12.81
CA ARG A 364 5.73 -7.45 -13.02
C ARG A 364 5.64 -6.50 -11.82
N ALA A 365 6.77 -5.84 -11.51
CA ALA A 365 6.72 -4.76 -10.56
C ALA A 365 5.75 -3.68 -11.06
N GLU A 366 5.02 -3.06 -10.13
CA GLU A 366 4.18 -1.88 -10.44
C GLU A 366 3.01 -2.18 -11.39
N SER A 367 2.64 -3.46 -11.55
CA SER A 367 1.46 -3.88 -12.32
C SER A 367 0.27 -4.21 -11.44
N PHE A 368 -0.89 -4.22 -12.09
CA PHE A 368 -2.20 -4.46 -11.50
C PHE A 368 -2.67 -5.88 -11.85
N SER A 369 -3.44 -6.51 -10.96
CA SER A 369 -3.94 -7.87 -11.08
C SER A 369 -5.39 -7.97 -10.61
N SER A 370 -6.24 -8.63 -11.39
CA SER A 370 -7.67 -8.81 -11.10
C SER A 370 -7.98 -10.16 -10.48
N ALA A 371 -8.72 -10.19 -9.37
CA ALA A 371 -9.18 -11.42 -8.73
C ALA A 371 -10.37 -11.18 -7.80
N GLY A 372 -11.12 -12.24 -7.49
CA GLY A 372 -12.13 -12.21 -6.41
C GLY A 372 -13.59 -12.37 -6.85
N PRO A 373 -14.53 -12.41 -5.89
CA PRO A 373 -15.92 -12.83 -6.09
C PRO A 373 -16.74 -11.93 -7.03
N GLY A 374 -16.31 -10.69 -7.23
CA GLY A 374 -16.95 -9.74 -8.16
C GLY A 374 -16.41 -9.80 -9.60
N ASN A 375 -15.40 -10.62 -9.87
CA ASN A 375 -14.71 -10.61 -11.16
C ASN A 375 -15.48 -11.48 -12.18
N ASN A 376 -16.45 -10.90 -12.89
CA ASN A 376 -17.23 -11.58 -13.94
C ASN A 376 -16.46 -11.70 -15.27
N GLY A 377 -15.13 -11.82 -15.23
CA GLY A 377 -14.29 -11.87 -16.44
C GLY A 377 -14.35 -10.61 -17.31
N ALA A 378 -14.77 -9.48 -16.74
CA ALA A 378 -14.58 -8.17 -17.36
C ALA A 378 -13.17 -7.68 -16.98
N PRO A 379 -12.35 -7.23 -17.96
CA PRO A 379 -11.03 -6.70 -17.67
C PRO A 379 -11.17 -5.40 -16.88
N GLY A 380 -11.20 -5.52 -15.55
CA GLY A 380 -10.92 -4.41 -14.66
C GLY A 380 -9.41 -4.32 -14.55
N LEU A 381 -8.85 -3.12 -14.70
CA LEU A 381 -7.55 -2.86 -14.12
C LEU A 381 -7.78 -2.89 -12.60
N TYR A 382 -7.05 -3.73 -11.87
CA TYR A 382 -7.18 -3.88 -10.41
C TYR A 382 -5.88 -3.63 -9.71
#